data_AF-A0A671WDT6-F1
#
_entry.id   AF-A0A671WDT6-F1
#
_cell.length_a   1.000
_cell.length_b   1.000
_cell.length_c   1.000
_cell.angle_alpha   90.00
_cell.angle_beta   90.00
_cell.angle_gamma   90.00
#
_symmetry.space_group_name_H-M   'P 1'
#
loop_
_entity.id
_entity.type
_entity.pdbx_description
1 polymer ?
#
loop_
_entity_poly.entity_id
_entity_poly.type
_entity_poly.pdbx_seq_one_letter_code
_entity_poly.pdbx_strand_id
1 'polypeptide(L)'
;VSLTSCISSQRLAEAAEDADFYHDYNETMEVLINKVDEDGNALPLGGEFPLEENEHFNKLPVNTQLSNIQVPTNVYNRDPDILNGVYMSEALNEVFIDNFQKDPTLTWQYFGSSTGFFRLYPGIQWIPDDNGVVTFDSRNRNWYIQAATSPKDVVIVVDVSGSMKGLRLTIAKHTINTILDTLGENDFVNIIAYSDYVRYVEPCFKGMLVQADLDNREVTHTHTHTHTHTYTHTHTHTHTQTEETHEQLFNGDCRLSQLTHAHFTLSSLQVRVFTYLIGREMTFADNVKWIACNNKGYYTHVSTLADVQENVMEYLHVLSRPMVINHDHDIIWTEAYMDSVLFNTQAQSLLLMTSVAMPVFSKKKETLSHGILLGVVGTDVALRELMRLAPRYKLGVHGYAYLITNNGYILSHPDLRPLVQTEILLHSDL
;
A
#
# COMPACT_ATOMS: atom_id res chain seq x y z
N VAL A 1 16.82 -7.52 -18.60
CA VAL A 1 15.48 -7.52 -18.00
C VAL A 1 15.59 -7.33 -16.49
N SER A 2 15.85 -8.34 -15.64
CA SER A 2 15.87 -8.10 -14.18
C SER A 2 16.90 -7.06 -13.72
N LEU A 3 18.16 -7.16 -14.17
CA LEU A 3 19.19 -6.19 -13.81
C LEU A 3 18.92 -4.80 -14.41
N THR A 4 18.39 -4.74 -15.64
CA THR A 4 18.12 -3.47 -16.32
C THR A 4 16.95 -2.74 -15.68
N SER A 5 15.87 -3.44 -15.34
CA SER A 5 14.73 -2.87 -14.61
C SER A 5 15.12 -2.36 -13.21
N CYS A 6 15.97 -3.09 -12.47
CA CYS A 6 16.52 -2.59 -11.20
C CYS A 6 17.34 -1.30 -11.38
N ILE A 7 18.21 -1.26 -12.39
CA ILE A 7 19.01 -0.06 -12.68
C ILE A 7 18.11 1.11 -13.10
N SER A 8 17.05 0.86 -13.88
CA SER A 8 16.09 1.88 -14.28
C SER A 8 15.35 2.48 -13.07
N SER A 9 14.83 1.64 -12.17
CA SER A 9 14.19 2.10 -10.93
C SER A 9 15.17 2.85 -10.02
N GLN A 10 16.42 2.39 -9.90
CA GLN A 10 17.45 3.08 -9.13
C GLN A 10 17.75 4.48 -9.69
N ARG A 11 17.92 4.61 -11.00
CA ARG A 11 18.16 5.91 -11.65
C ARG A 11 16.99 6.86 -11.48
N LEU A 12 15.75 6.35 -11.51
CA LEU A 12 14.56 7.15 -11.25
C LEU A 12 14.51 7.63 -9.81
N ALA A 13 14.83 6.76 -8.85
CA ALA A 13 14.89 7.14 -7.44
C ALA A 13 15.94 8.23 -7.22
N GLU A 14 17.18 8.01 -7.66
CA GLU A 14 18.28 8.98 -7.52
C GLU A 14 17.92 10.34 -8.15
N ALA A 15 17.34 10.33 -9.36
CA ALA A 15 16.90 11.56 -10.02
C ALA A 15 15.79 12.29 -9.26
N ALA A 16 14.85 11.54 -8.66
CA ALA A 16 13.79 12.12 -7.85
C ALA A 16 14.33 12.74 -6.55
N GLU A 17 15.26 12.06 -5.87
CA GLU A 17 15.87 12.58 -4.65
C GLU A 17 16.70 13.84 -4.92
N ASP A 18 17.44 13.85 -6.03
CA ASP A 18 18.26 14.99 -6.44
C ASP A 18 17.38 16.18 -6.85
N ALA A 19 16.30 15.93 -7.59
CA ALA A 19 15.36 16.98 -7.97
C ALA A 19 14.61 17.56 -6.75
N ASP A 20 14.27 16.78 -5.71
CA ASP A 20 13.78 17.35 -4.44
C ASP A 20 14.87 18.19 -3.76
N PHE A 21 16.11 17.69 -3.70
CA PHE A 21 17.21 18.37 -3.02
C PHE A 21 17.49 19.78 -3.57
N TYR A 22 17.38 19.97 -4.88
CA TYR A 22 17.57 21.28 -5.54
C TYR A 22 16.28 22.10 -5.69
N HIS A 23 15.12 21.57 -5.33
CA HIS A 23 13.84 22.27 -5.45
C HIS A 23 13.55 23.16 -4.24
N ASP A 24 13.36 24.45 -4.51
CA ASP A 24 12.92 25.45 -3.55
C ASP A 24 11.39 25.55 -3.54
N TYR A 25 10.79 25.39 -2.35
CA TYR A 25 9.35 25.38 -2.17
C TYR A 25 8.72 26.75 -2.45
N ASN A 26 7.64 26.77 -3.24
CA ASN A 26 6.90 27.99 -3.58
C ASN A 26 5.39 27.81 -3.39
N GLU A 27 4.81 28.55 -2.43
CA GLU A 27 3.37 28.52 -2.12
C GLU A 27 2.49 29.16 -3.19
N THR A 28 3.05 30.02 -4.04
CA THR A 28 2.28 30.79 -5.04
C THR A 28 2.27 30.16 -6.43
N MET A 29 2.81 28.95 -6.56
CA MET A 29 2.89 28.24 -7.82
C MET A 29 1.49 27.83 -8.29
N GLU A 30 1.17 28.05 -9.56
CA GLU A 30 -0.06 27.57 -10.18
C GLU A 30 0.27 26.63 -11.35
N VAL A 31 -0.16 25.36 -11.23
CA VAL A 31 -0.07 24.36 -12.30
C VAL A 31 -1.48 23.87 -12.65
N LEU A 32 -1.80 23.73 -13.94
CA LEU A 32 -3.14 23.43 -14.42
C LEU A 32 -3.46 21.92 -14.39
N ILE A 33 -3.52 21.30 -13.22
CA ILE A 33 -3.74 19.85 -13.12
C ILE A 33 -5.23 19.49 -13.27
N ASN A 34 -5.57 18.51 -14.11
CA ASN A 34 -6.92 17.99 -14.33
C ASN A 34 -7.98 19.07 -14.69
N LYS A 35 -7.60 20.13 -15.41
CA LYS A 35 -8.62 21.08 -15.91
C LYS A 35 -9.33 20.49 -17.11
N VAL A 36 -10.63 20.75 -17.23
CA VAL A 36 -11.43 20.46 -18.41
C VAL A 36 -11.83 21.78 -19.09
N ASP A 37 -11.96 21.77 -20.41
CA ASP A 37 -12.52 22.88 -21.19
C ASP A 37 -14.05 22.99 -21.00
N GLU A 38 -14.67 24.00 -21.60
CA GLU A 38 -16.13 24.23 -21.54
C GLU A 38 -16.94 23.10 -22.22
N ASP A 39 -16.29 22.29 -23.06
CA ASP A 39 -16.86 21.15 -23.77
C ASP A 39 -16.63 19.81 -23.03
N GLY A 40 -15.95 19.82 -21.88
CA GLY A 40 -15.67 18.66 -21.04
C GLY A 40 -14.41 17.86 -21.43
N ASN A 41 -13.58 18.33 -22.36
CA ASN A 41 -12.32 17.71 -22.71
C ASN A 41 -11.22 18.12 -21.73
N ALA A 42 -10.33 17.19 -21.36
CA ALA A 42 -9.18 17.52 -20.52
C ALA A 42 -8.25 18.52 -21.24
N LEU A 43 -8.01 19.67 -20.61
CA LEU A 43 -7.03 20.65 -21.06
C LEU A 43 -5.63 20.05 -20.85
N PRO A 44 -4.83 19.87 -21.93
CA PRO A 44 -3.53 19.27 -21.80
C PRO A 44 -2.58 20.21 -21.06
N LEU A 45 -1.91 19.66 -20.05
CA LEU A 45 -0.80 20.27 -19.33
C LEU A 45 0.39 20.46 -20.30
N GLY A 46 0.46 21.58 -21.01
CA GLY A 46 1.66 21.99 -21.74
C GLY A 46 1.61 21.94 -23.28
N GLY A 47 0.43 21.85 -23.91
CA GLY A 47 0.30 21.97 -25.37
C GLY A 47 -0.42 20.77 -26.00
N GLU A 48 -0.21 20.52 -27.30
CA GLU A 48 -0.76 19.33 -27.95
C GLU A 48 -0.19 18.06 -27.27
N PHE A 49 -1.07 17.16 -26.83
CA PHE A 49 -0.71 15.86 -26.26
C PHE A 49 -1.06 14.77 -27.28
N PRO A 50 -0.26 14.61 -28.36
CA PRO A 50 -0.55 13.62 -29.39
C PRO A 50 -0.40 12.22 -28.79
N LEU A 51 -1.45 11.43 -28.96
CA LEU A 51 -1.45 10.01 -28.59
C LEU A 51 -1.28 9.19 -29.86
N GLU A 52 -0.30 8.29 -29.85
CA GLU A 52 -0.05 7.36 -30.95
C GLU A 52 -0.28 5.93 -30.46
N GLU A 53 -0.95 5.11 -31.27
CA GLU A 53 -1.10 3.69 -30.97
C GLU A 53 0.27 3.00 -31.03
N ASN A 54 0.64 2.31 -29.97
CA ASN A 54 1.93 1.62 -29.89
C ASN A 54 1.75 0.12 -29.68
N GLU A 55 2.32 -0.70 -30.57
CA GLU A 55 2.23 -2.17 -30.49
C GLU A 55 2.83 -2.74 -29.20
N HIS A 56 3.86 -2.10 -28.65
CA HIS A 56 4.48 -2.51 -27.38
C HIS A 56 3.50 -2.40 -26.21
N PHE A 57 2.64 -1.40 -26.26
CA PHE A 57 1.57 -1.14 -25.28
C PHE A 57 0.22 -1.71 -25.74
N ASN A 58 0.23 -2.81 -26.50
CA ASN A 58 -0.98 -3.46 -27.03
C ASN A 58 -1.90 -2.56 -27.88
N LYS A 59 -1.32 -1.62 -28.64
CA LYS A 59 -2.05 -0.62 -29.42
C LYS A 59 -2.85 0.37 -28.57
N LEU A 60 -2.46 0.53 -27.30
CA LEU A 60 -2.97 1.64 -26.52
C LEU A 60 -2.44 2.96 -27.10
N PRO A 61 -3.29 4.00 -27.14
CA PRO A 61 -2.89 5.34 -27.51
C PRO A 61 -2.03 5.92 -26.39
N VAL A 62 -0.73 6.07 -26.62
CA VAL A 62 0.24 6.55 -25.63
C VAL A 62 1.08 7.70 -26.20
N ASN A 63 1.55 8.58 -25.33
CA ASN A 63 2.51 9.62 -25.66
C ASN A 63 3.91 9.20 -25.17
N THR A 64 4.80 8.89 -26.11
CA THR A 64 6.18 8.48 -25.80
C THR A 64 7.12 9.64 -25.52
N GLN A 65 6.69 10.89 -25.76
CA GLN A 65 7.50 12.08 -25.55
C GLN A 65 7.30 12.70 -24.17
N LEU A 66 6.12 12.54 -23.57
CA LEU A 66 5.76 13.17 -22.30
C LEU A 66 5.13 12.16 -21.33
N SER A 67 5.41 12.33 -20.05
CA SER A 67 4.67 11.66 -18.98
C SER A 67 3.33 12.36 -18.75
N ASN A 68 2.35 11.66 -18.20
CA ASN A 68 1.13 12.25 -17.68
C ASN A 68 1.12 12.29 -16.14
N ILE A 69 0.23 13.11 -15.59
CA ILE A 69 0.02 13.25 -14.15
C ILE A 69 -1.45 13.00 -13.86
N GLN A 70 -1.71 12.23 -12.81
CA GLN A 70 -3.04 11.96 -12.30
C GLN A 70 -3.07 12.27 -10.81
N VAL A 71 -4.17 12.90 -10.41
CA VAL A 71 -4.50 13.18 -9.02
C VAL A 71 -5.83 12.49 -8.73
N PRO A 72 -5.90 11.65 -7.69
CA PRO A 72 -7.12 11.00 -7.24
C PRO A 72 -8.22 12.02 -6.90
N THR A 73 -9.49 11.66 -7.10
CA THR A 73 -10.62 12.60 -6.87
C THR A 73 -10.78 13.01 -5.39
N ASN A 74 -10.32 12.21 -4.43
CA ASN A 74 -10.31 12.53 -3.00
C ASN A 74 -9.22 13.55 -2.61
N VAL A 75 -8.27 13.85 -3.50
CA VAL A 75 -7.12 14.72 -3.22
C VAL A 75 -7.31 16.08 -3.88
N TYR A 76 -7.03 17.16 -3.16
CA TYR A 76 -7.21 18.52 -3.65
C TYR A 76 -6.08 18.93 -4.61
N ASN A 77 -6.35 18.97 -5.91
CA ASN A 77 -5.35 19.23 -6.95
C ASN A 77 -4.69 20.63 -6.95
N ARG A 78 -5.12 21.57 -6.10
CA ARG A 78 -4.48 22.89 -5.94
C ARG A 78 -3.71 23.02 -4.64
N ASP A 79 -3.51 21.91 -3.92
CA ASP A 79 -2.65 21.90 -2.76
C ASP A 79 -1.22 22.32 -3.16
N PRO A 80 -0.63 23.35 -2.52
CA PRO A 80 0.75 23.75 -2.78
C PRO A 80 1.76 22.61 -2.72
N ASP A 81 1.58 21.62 -1.84
CA ASP A 81 2.50 20.49 -1.71
C ASP A 81 2.47 19.60 -2.96
N ILE A 82 1.27 19.40 -3.54
CA ILE A 82 1.09 18.64 -4.77
C ILE A 82 1.66 19.42 -5.95
N LEU A 83 1.39 20.72 -6.04
CA LEU A 83 1.88 21.56 -7.14
C LEU A 83 3.41 21.60 -7.19
N ASN A 84 4.05 21.75 -6.02
CA ASN A 84 5.51 21.70 -5.91
C ASN A 84 6.06 20.31 -6.26
N GLY A 85 5.43 19.23 -5.78
CA GLY A 85 5.84 17.87 -6.13
C GLY A 85 5.68 17.55 -7.62
N VAL A 86 4.61 18.05 -8.25
CA VAL A 86 4.37 17.93 -9.68
C VAL A 86 5.45 18.65 -10.49
N TYR A 87 5.81 19.87 -10.09
CA TYR A 87 6.88 20.62 -10.72
C TYR A 87 8.25 19.93 -10.57
N MET A 88 8.58 19.52 -9.35
CA MET A 88 9.82 18.79 -9.06
C MET A 88 9.94 17.48 -9.87
N SER A 89 8.85 16.74 -10.01
CA SER A 89 8.82 15.49 -10.77
C SER A 89 8.95 15.67 -12.28
N GLU A 90 8.96 16.90 -12.82
CA GLU A 90 9.21 17.16 -14.24
C GLU A 90 10.62 16.71 -14.67
N ALA A 91 11.60 16.79 -13.77
CA ALA A 91 12.96 16.31 -14.00
C ALA A 91 13.03 14.82 -14.35
N LEU A 92 12.01 14.02 -13.99
CA LEU A 92 11.96 12.59 -14.29
C LEU A 92 11.67 12.29 -15.76
N ASN A 93 11.11 13.25 -16.52
CA ASN A 93 10.76 13.06 -17.93
C ASN A 93 11.94 12.61 -18.78
N GLU A 94 13.11 13.24 -18.61
CA GLU A 94 14.32 12.89 -19.36
C GLU A 94 14.80 11.48 -19.00
N VAL A 95 14.72 11.11 -17.72
CA VAL A 95 15.13 9.79 -17.22
C VAL A 95 14.21 8.70 -17.73
N PHE A 96 12.89 8.95 -17.77
CA PHE A 96 11.92 8.01 -18.33
C PHE A 96 12.21 7.68 -19.79
N ILE A 97 12.46 8.71 -20.61
CA ILE A 97 12.75 8.55 -22.03
C ILE A 97 14.07 7.80 -22.23
N ASP A 98 15.13 8.19 -21.52
CA ASP A 98 16.45 7.55 -21.62
C ASP A 98 16.41 6.08 -21.16
N ASN A 99 15.64 5.76 -20.11
CA ASN A 99 15.43 4.38 -19.67
C ASN A 99 14.73 3.55 -20.74
N PHE A 100 13.68 4.09 -21.37
CA PHE A 100 12.95 3.39 -22.43
C PHE A 100 13.80 3.21 -23.70
N GLN A 101 14.64 4.18 -24.04
CA GLN A 101 15.59 4.06 -25.16
C GLN A 101 16.67 3.00 -24.89
N LYS A 102 17.12 2.85 -23.63
CA LYS A 102 18.10 1.85 -23.23
C LYS A 102 17.52 0.44 -23.14
N ASP A 103 16.31 0.32 -22.61
CA ASP A 103 15.60 -0.95 -22.49
C ASP A 103 14.16 -0.85 -23.02
N PRO A 104 13.94 -1.18 -24.30
CA PRO A 104 12.60 -1.19 -24.89
C PRO A 104 11.67 -2.27 -24.33
N THR A 105 12.13 -3.17 -23.44
CA THR A 105 11.27 -4.21 -22.84
C THR A 105 10.48 -3.71 -21.64
N LEU A 106 10.83 -2.53 -21.09
CA LEU A 106 10.10 -1.89 -20.01
C LEU A 106 8.70 -1.52 -20.49
N THR A 107 7.69 -1.75 -19.64
CA THR A 107 6.31 -1.37 -19.95
C THR A 107 6.04 0.01 -19.36
N TRP A 108 5.54 0.08 -18.13
CA TRP A 108 5.24 1.33 -17.45
C TRP A 108 6.38 1.75 -16.56
N GLN A 109 6.67 3.05 -16.53
CA GLN A 109 7.54 3.68 -15.54
C GLN A 109 6.72 4.73 -14.82
N TYR A 110 6.81 4.80 -13.49
CA TYR A 110 5.97 5.70 -12.73
C TYR A 110 6.60 6.17 -11.42
N PHE A 111 6.07 7.27 -10.92
CA PHE A 111 6.36 7.84 -9.61
C PHE A 111 5.04 8.10 -8.88
N GLY A 112 4.81 7.39 -7.79
CA GLY A 112 3.72 7.66 -6.86
C GLY A 112 4.23 8.54 -5.73
N SER A 113 3.66 9.72 -5.54
CA SER A 113 4.05 10.62 -4.47
C SER A 113 3.34 10.30 -3.16
N SER A 114 3.97 10.58 -2.03
CA SER A 114 3.33 10.55 -0.70
C SER A 114 2.16 11.54 -0.57
N THR A 115 2.18 12.64 -1.32
CA THR A 115 1.09 13.63 -1.35
C THR A 115 -0.11 13.19 -2.20
N GLY A 116 -0.02 12.04 -2.87
CA GLY A 116 -1.14 11.39 -3.56
C GLY A 116 -1.21 11.55 -5.07
N PHE A 117 -0.39 12.42 -5.68
CA PHE A 117 -0.33 12.47 -7.16
C PHE A 117 0.51 11.32 -7.73
N PHE A 118 0.19 10.92 -8.95
CA PHE A 118 0.83 9.83 -9.67
C PHE A 118 1.30 10.33 -11.04
N ARG A 119 2.59 10.17 -11.34
CA ARG A 119 3.18 10.46 -12.64
C ARG A 119 3.50 9.16 -13.36
N LEU A 120 3.07 9.03 -14.61
CA LEU A 120 3.20 7.80 -15.41
C LEU A 120 3.82 8.09 -16.77
N TYR A 121 4.68 7.18 -17.22
CA TYR A 121 5.32 7.21 -18.53
C TYR A 121 5.26 5.82 -19.20
N PRO A 122 4.97 5.75 -20.52
CA PRO A 122 4.55 6.84 -21.39
C PRO A 122 3.19 7.42 -20.97
N GLY A 123 2.94 8.67 -21.31
CA GLY A 123 1.74 9.35 -20.87
C GLY A 123 0.48 8.82 -21.57
N ILE A 124 -0.59 8.62 -20.80
CA ILE A 124 -1.90 8.19 -21.31
C ILE A 124 -2.98 9.23 -20.99
N GLN A 125 -4.09 9.16 -21.71
CA GLN A 125 -5.30 9.87 -21.31
C GLN A 125 -6.08 9.03 -20.31
N TRP A 126 -6.24 9.56 -19.10
CA TRP A 126 -7.08 8.94 -18.08
C TRP A 126 -8.54 9.11 -18.44
N ILE A 127 -9.29 8.00 -18.41
CA ILE A 127 -10.73 7.98 -18.66
C ILE A 127 -11.41 7.87 -17.30
N PRO A 128 -12.15 8.90 -16.85
CA PRO A 128 -12.91 8.80 -15.62
C PRO A 128 -14.06 7.79 -15.78
N ASP A 129 -14.60 7.30 -14.65
CA ASP A 129 -15.78 6.44 -14.67
C ASP A 129 -17.05 7.19 -15.13
N ASP A 130 -18.18 6.48 -15.22
CA ASP A 130 -19.48 7.06 -15.61
C ASP A 130 -19.91 8.25 -14.72
N ASN A 131 -19.35 8.35 -13.51
CA ASN A 131 -19.61 9.43 -12.55
C ASN A 131 -18.55 10.55 -12.59
N GLY A 132 -17.56 10.49 -13.50
CA GLY A 132 -16.48 11.46 -13.60
C GLY A 132 -15.36 11.26 -12.56
N VAL A 133 -15.33 10.13 -11.84
CA VAL A 133 -14.40 9.84 -10.75
C VAL A 133 -13.23 9.02 -11.28
N VAL A 134 -12.02 9.42 -10.89
CA VAL A 134 -10.79 8.63 -11.10
C VAL A 134 -10.43 8.00 -9.76
N THR A 135 -10.71 6.72 -9.62
CA THR A 135 -10.55 5.97 -8.36
C THR A 135 -9.12 5.47 -8.10
N PHE A 136 -8.21 5.65 -9.06
CA PHE A 136 -6.83 5.20 -8.89
C PHE A 136 -6.09 6.04 -7.85
N ASP A 137 -5.64 5.41 -6.76
CA ASP A 137 -4.68 5.97 -5.80
C ASP A 137 -3.45 5.07 -5.76
N SER A 138 -2.27 5.65 -6.00
CA SER A 138 -1.01 4.91 -6.01
C SER A 138 -0.61 4.42 -4.61
N ARG A 139 -1.01 5.13 -3.55
CA ARG A 139 -0.62 4.84 -2.16
C ARG A 139 -1.24 3.55 -1.63
N ASN A 140 -2.39 3.15 -2.20
CA ASN A 140 -3.08 1.91 -1.85
C ASN A 140 -2.55 0.68 -2.59
N ARG A 141 -1.58 0.84 -3.49
CA ARG A 141 -1.08 -0.26 -4.31
C ARG A 141 0.00 -1.04 -3.57
N ASN A 142 0.01 -2.36 -3.77
CA ASN A 142 0.97 -3.25 -3.12
C ASN A 142 2.42 -2.86 -3.42
N TRP A 143 2.73 -2.47 -4.66
CA TRP A 143 4.08 -2.01 -5.02
C TRP A 143 4.51 -0.76 -4.24
N TYR A 144 3.57 0.12 -3.90
CA TYR A 144 3.85 1.31 -3.12
C TYR A 144 4.09 0.93 -1.65
N ILE A 145 3.18 0.16 -1.08
CA ILE A 145 3.20 -0.21 0.34
C ILE A 145 4.41 -1.08 0.69
N GLN A 146 4.72 -2.07 -0.15
CA GLN A 146 5.86 -2.97 0.06
C GLN A 146 7.20 -2.26 -0.12
N ALA A 147 7.28 -1.21 -0.95
CA ALA A 147 8.52 -0.43 -1.12
C ALA A 147 8.68 0.61 -0.02
N ALA A 148 7.56 1.20 0.43
CA ALA A 148 7.54 2.23 1.47
C ALA A 148 7.80 1.68 2.87
N THR A 149 7.54 0.38 3.10
CA THR A 149 7.64 -0.25 4.43
C THR A 149 8.36 -1.58 4.38
N SER A 150 8.97 -1.96 5.51
CA SER A 150 9.55 -3.30 5.69
C SER A 150 8.50 -4.30 6.17
N PRO A 151 8.72 -5.61 5.95
CA PRO A 151 7.87 -6.67 6.49
C PRO A 151 7.62 -6.51 7.99
N LYS A 152 6.37 -6.70 8.42
CA LYS A 152 5.92 -6.33 9.76
C LYS A 152 5.01 -7.37 10.41
N ASP A 153 5.18 -7.51 11.72
CA ASP A 153 4.33 -8.30 12.60
C ASP A 153 3.33 -7.36 13.30
N VAL A 154 2.04 -7.47 12.96
CA VAL A 154 0.99 -6.54 13.40
C VAL A 154 -0.01 -7.26 14.32
N VAL A 155 -0.26 -6.67 15.49
CA VAL A 155 -1.34 -7.12 16.38
C VAL A 155 -2.38 -6.00 16.46
N ILE A 156 -3.57 -6.27 15.95
CA ILE A 156 -4.68 -5.31 15.96
C ILE A 156 -5.51 -5.56 17.22
N VAL A 157 -5.58 -4.54 18.10
CA VAL A 157 -6.35 -4.61 19.34
C VAL A 157 -7.59 -3.72 19.23
N VAL A 158 -8.78 -4.30 19.41
CA VAL A 158 -10.07 -3.66 19.13
C VAL A 158 -10.94 -3.59 20.37
N ASP A 159 -11.40 -2.40 20.72
CA ASP A 159 -12.40 -2.20 21.77
C ASP A 159 -13.78 -2.67 21.30
N VAL A 160 -14.37 -3.64 22.02
CA VAL A 160 -15.74 -4.13 21.78
C VAL A 160 -16.67 -3.87 22.97
N SER A 161 -16.31 -2.91 23.83
CA SER A 161 -17.14 -2.46 24.95
C SER A 161 -18.49 -1.90 24.50
N GLY A 162 -19.41 -1.75 25.45
CA GLY A 162 -20.74 -1.21 25.17
C GLY A 162 -20.74 0.17 24.50
N SER A 163 -19.70 0.97 24.72
CA SER A 163 -19.55 2.32 24.14
C SER A 163 -19.28 2.31 22.64
N MET A 164 -18.77 1.19 22.10
CA MET A 164 -18.45 1.03 20.69
C MET A 164 -19.65 0.60 19.85
N LYS A 165 -20.79 0.24 20.47
CA LYS A 165 -21.98 -0.20 19.73
C LYS A 165 -22.50 0.85 18.74
N GLY A 166 -23.00 0.38 17.59
CA GLY A 166 -23.54 1.24 16.54
C GLY A 166 -22.46 1.72 15.57
N LEU A 167 -22.47 3.02 15.24
CA LEU A 167 -21.61 3.60 14.20
C LEU A 167 -20.11 3.46 14.51
N ARG A 168 -19.69 3.53 15.78
CA ARG A 168 -18.28 3.41 16.18
C ARG A 168 -17.71 2.05 15.81
N LEU A 169 -18.43 0.96 16.08
CA LEU A 169 -18.00 -0.38 15.69
C LEU A 169 -17.97 -0.55 14.17
N THR A 170 -18.91 0.05 13.43
CA THR A 170 -18.87 0.01 11.95
C THR A 170 -17.64 0.72 11.40
N ILE A 171 -17.31 1.90 11.92
CA ILE A 171 -16.08 2.62 11.56
C ILE A 171 -14.86 1.77 11.94
N ALA A 172 -14.83 1.20 13.14
CA ALA A 172 -13.72 0.34 13.58
C ALA A 172 -13.51 -0.86 12.67
N LYS A 173 -14.58 -1.56 12.27
CA LYS A 173 -14.49 -2.67 11.31
C LYS A 173 -13.94 -2.20 9.97
N HIS A 174 -14.40 -1.06 9.47
CA HIS A 174 -13.87 -0.51 8.23
C HIS A 174 -12.40 -0.15 8.36
N THR A 175 -11.98 0.50 9.45
CA THR A 175 -10.57 0.81 9.73
C THR A 175 -9.71 -0.45 9.80
N ILE A 176 -10.19 -1.52 10.45
CA ILE A 176 -9.47 -2.80 10.48
C ILE A 176 -9.32 -3.38 9.09
N ASN A 177 -10.39 -3.40 8.29
CA ASN A 177 -10.34 -3.88 6.91
C ASN A 177 -9.35 -3.06 6.07
N THR A 178 -9.38 -1.73 6.17
CA THR A 178 -8.43 -0.85 5.48
C THR A 178 -6.98 -1.11 5.94
N ILE A 179 -6.74 -1.39 7.22
CA ILE A 179 -5.39 -1.77 7.70
C ILE A 179 -4.99 -3.13 7.12
N LEU A 180 -5.88 -4.13 7.12
CA LEU A 180 -5.61 -5.45 6.52
C LEU A 180 -5.32 -5.33 5.02
N ASP A 181 -5.98 -4.41 4.32
CA ASP A 181 -5.73 -4.13 2.90
C ASP A 181 -4.34 -3.57 2.62
N THR A 182 -3.68 -3.00 3.64
CA THR A 182 -2.30 -2.53 3.56
C THR A 182 -1.26 -3.58 3.97
N LEU A 183 -1.66 -4.79 4.33
CA LEU A 183 -0.73 -5.86 4.66
C LEU A 183 -0.40 -6.66 3.40
N GLY A 184 0.90 -6.83 3.17
CA GLY A 184 1.42 -7.67 2.09
C GLY A 184 1.60 -9.11 2.55
N GLU A 185 1.94 -9.99 1.61
CA GLU A 185 2.16 -11.42 1.87
C GLU A 185 3.33 -11.70 2.82
N ASN A 186 4.28 -10.76 2.93
CA ASN A 186 5.41 -10.88 3.86
C ASN A 186 5.07 -10.48 5.30
N ASP A 187 3.87 -9.95 5.53
CA ASP A 187 3.44 -9.46 6.84
C ASP A 187 2.70 -10.55 7.61
N PHE A 188 2.76 -10.47 8.94
CA PHE A 188 1.99 -11.34 9.82
C PHE A 188 1.02 -10.51 10.65
N VAL A 189 -0.18 -11.05 10.88
CA VAL A 189 -1.26 -10.35 11.57
C VAL A 189 -1.99 -11.26 12.55
N ASN A 190 -2.51 -10.66 13.62
CA ASN A 190 -3.58 -11.25 14.44
C ASN A 190 -4.47 -10.15 15.01
N ILE A 191 -5.75 -10.47 15.23
CA ILE A 191 -6.77 -9.52 15.69
C ILE A 191 -7.34 -9.99 17.03
N ILE A 192 -7.24 -9.11 18.02
CA ILE A 192 -7.66 -9.33 19.40
C ILE A 192 -8.73 -8.31 19.74
N ALA A 193 -9.89 -8.79 20.18
CA ALA A 193 -10.95 -7.95 20.70
C ALA A 193 -10.93 -7.96 22.24
N TYR A 194 -11.08 -6.79 22.84
CA TYR A 194 -11.13 -6.64 24.30
C TYR A 194 -12.42 -5.94 24.77
N SER A 195 -12.93 -6.41 25.90
CA SER A 195 -13.98 -5.75 26.68
C SER A 195 -13.65 -5.98 28.16
N ASP A 196 -14.48 -6.72 28.90
CA ASP A 196 -14.14 -7.20 30.24
C ASP A 196 -13.18 -8.41 30.20
N TYR A 197 -13.11 -9.09 29.05
CA TYR A 197 -12.19 -10.18 28.76
C TYR A 197 -11.58 -10.03 27.37
N VAL A 198 -10.42 -10.67 27.18
CA VAL A 198 -9.70 -10.71 25.91
C VAL A 198 -10.16 -11.92 25.10
N ARG A 199 -10.52 -11.71 23.84
CA ARG A 199 -10.89 -12.77 22.90
C ARG A 199 -10.20 -12.57 21.56
N TYR A 200 -9.75 -13.66 20.95
CA TYR A 200 -9.28 -13.65 19.57
C TYR A 200 -10.50 -13.59 18.64
N VAL A 201 -10.41 -12.79 17.58
CA VAL A 201 -11.49 -12.72 16.58
C VAL A 201 -11.63 -14.05 15.86
N GLU A 202 -10.51 -14.67 15.50
CA GLU A 202 -10.44 -16.03 15.00
C GLU A 202 -9.84 -16.96 16.08
N PRO A 203 -10.63 -17.87 16.68
CA PRO A 203 -10.15 -18.80 17.69
C PRO A 203 -8.99 -19.70 17.23
N CYS A 204 -8.92 -20.04 15.94
CA CYS A 204 -7.83 -20.85 15.38
C CYS A 204 -6.47 -20.14 15.46
N PHE A 205 -6.47 -18.80 15.46
CA PHE A 205 -5.25 -17.99 15.52
C PHE A 205 -4.83 -17.66 16.96
N LYS A 206 -5.35 -18.39 17.95
CA LYS A 206 -5.04 -18.15 19.36
C LYS A 206 -3.54 -18.35 19.63
N GLY A 207 -2.88 -17.27 20.06
CA GLY A 207 -1.48 -17.30 20.51
C GLY A 207 -0.43 -17.35 19.39
N MET A 208 -0.82 -17.16 18.13
CA MET A 208 0.10 -17.12 16.99
C MET A 208 -0.19 -15.91 16.10
N LEU A 209 0.82 -15.43 15.36
CA LEU A 209 0.63 -14.51 14.25
C LEU A 209 0.51 -15.35 12.97
N VAL A 210 -0.46 -15.01 12.12
CA VAL A 210 -0.66 -15.70 10.84
C VAL A 210 -0.22 -14.80 9.70
N GLN A 211 0.26 -15.41 8.62
CA GLN A 211 0.65 -14.66 7.43
C GLN A 211 -0.58 -13.95 6.86
N ALA A 212 -0.43 -12.69 6.44
CA ALA A 212 -1.49 -11.88 5.85
C ALA A 212 -1.72 -12.24 4.36
N ASP A 213 -1.86 -13.52 4.07
CA ASP A 213 -2.29 -14.01 2.75
C ASP A 213 -3.78 -13.68 2.51
N LEU A 214 -4.22 -13.78 1.25
CA LEU A 214 -5.61 -13.48 0.89
C LEU A 214 -6.60 -14.36 1.65
N ASP A 215 -6.31 -15.66 1.81
CA ASP A 215 -7.19 -16.60 2.49
C ASP A 215 -7.40 -16.23 3.97
N ASN A 216 -6.31 -15.98 4.72
CA ASN A 216 -6.38 -15.57 6.11
C ASN A 216 -7.02 -14.19 6.24
N ARG A 217 -6.75 -13.26 5.31
CA ARG A 217 -7.43 -11.96 5.25
C ARG A 217 -8.92 -12.13 5.02
N GLU A 218 -9.37 -12.93 4.06
CA GLU A 218 -10.78 -13.21 3.80
C GLU A 218 -11.46 -13.87 5.00
N VAL A 219 -10.80 -14.82 5.68
CA VAL A 219 -11.29 -15.42 6.92
C VAL A 219 -11.49 -14.35 7.99
N THR A 220 -10.56 -13.39 8.13
CA THR A 220 -10.72 -12.28 9.07
C THR A 220 -11.82 -11.30 8.65
N HIS A 221 -12.00 -11.02 7.35
CA HIS A 221 -13.10 -10.20 6.84
C HIS A 221 -14.47 -10.84 7.11
N THR A 222 -14.60 -12.14 6.85
CA THR A 222 -15.86 -12.86 7.08
C THR A 222 -16.22 -12.96 8.56
N HIS A 223 -15.25 -13.17 9.46
CA HIS A 223 -15.48 -13.22 10.92
C HIS A 223 -15.76 -11.84 11.54
N THR A 224 -15.15 -10.77 11.01
CA THR A 224 -15.52 -9.40 11.38
C THR A 224 -16.93 -9.03 10.92
N HIS A 225 -17.39 -9.57 9.78
CA HIS A 225 -18.77 -9.39 9.30
C HIS A 225 -19.81 -10.25 10.04
N THR A 226 -19.56 -11.54 10.28
CA THR A 226 -20.53 -12.50 10.87
C THR A 226 -20.81 -12.31 12.36
N HIS A 227 -19.92 -11.66 13.11
CA HIS A 227 -20.17 -11.28 14.51
C HIS A 227 -21.30 -10.25 14.71
N THR A 228 -22.09 -9.92 13.68
CA THR A 228 -23.35 -9.15 13.79
C THR A 228 -24.60 -10.01 14.02
N HIS A 229 -24.59 -11.33 13.77
CA HIS A 229 -25.85 -12.12 13.77
C HIS A 229 -25.96 -13.30 14.75
N THR A 230 -24.90 -13.68 15.48
CA THR A 230 -24.97 -14.78 16.45
C THR A 230 -24.67 -14.31 17.88
N TYR A 231 -25.53 -13.43 18.39
CA TYR A 231 -25.83 -13.41 19.83
C TYR A 231 -27.08 -14.26 20.08
N THR A 232 -26.99 -15.57 19.90
CA THR A 232 -28.03 -16.52 20.35
C THR A 232 -27.42 -17.91 20.50
N HIS A 233 -27.11 -18.28 21.75
CA HIS A 233 -26.98 -19.65 22.32
C HIS A 233 -25.92 -20.58 21.68
N THR A 234 -25.19 -21.51 22.32
CA THR A 234 -25.09 -22.13 23.65
C THR A 234 -23.97 -23.17 23.49
N HIS A 235 -23.04 -23.33 24.45
CA HIS A 235 -22.57 -24.62 25.00
C HIS A 235 -21.46 -24.35 26.04
N THR A 236 -21.71 -24.46 27.36
CA THR A 236 -21.62 -25.63 28.27
C THR A 236 -20.30 -26.43 28.28
N HIS A 237 -19.48 -26.13 29.30
CA HIS A 237 -18.49 -26.92 30.08
C HIS A 237 -17.55 -27.96 29.41
N THR A 238 -16.25 -27.86 29.73
CA THR A 238 -15.60 -28.71 30.77
C THR A 238 -14.25 -28.13 31.22
N HIS A 239 -14.04 -28.13 32.53
CA HIS A 239 -12.77 -27.85 33.20
C HIS A 239 -11.81 -29.05 33.00
N THR A 240 -10.56 -28.82 32.61
CA THR A 240 -9.38 -29.63 33.02
C THR A 240 -8.08 -28.97 32.52
N GLN A 241 -7.32 -28.44 33.48
CA GLN A 241 -5.86 -28.49 33.56
C GLN A 241 -5.04 -28.23 32.27
N THR A 242 -4.53 -27.01 32.14
CA THR A 242 -3.08 -26.73 32.16
C THR A 242 -2.91 -25.28 32.60
N GLU A 243 -2.32 -25.13 33.78
CA GLU A 243 -1.72 -23.89 34.26
C GLU A 243 -0.53 -23.52 33.36
N GLU A 244 -0.17 -22.24 33.46
CA GLU A 244 1.08 -21.61 33.04
C GLU A 244 1.08 -20.89 31.69
N THR A 245 1.28 -19.58 31.83
CA THR A 245 1.67 -18.56 30.85
C THR A 245 0.53 -17.87 30.09
N HIS A 246 0.45 -16.55 30.34
CA HIS A 246 -0.24 -15.51 29.56
C HIS A 246 -1.51 -14.90 30.16
N GLU A 247 -1.49 -14.67 31.47
CA GLU A 247 -2.38 -13.74 32.15
C GLU A 247 -1.65 -12.41 32.41
N GLN A 248 -1.23 -11.70 31.36
CA GLN A 248 -0.43 -10.47 31.54
C GLN A 248 -0.48 -9.43 30.42
N LEU A 249 -1.53 -9.38 29.60
CA LEU A 249 -1.61 -8.32 28.57
C LEU A 249 -2.52 -7.14 28.92
N PHE A 250 -3.66 -7.28 29.60
CA PHE A 250 -4.55 -6.12 29.83
C PHE A 250 -5.48 -6.26 31.05
N ASN A 251 -4.95 -6.34 32.27
CA ASN A 251 -5.73 -5.91 33.44
C ASN A 251 -5.41 -4.45 33.72
N GLY A 252 -6.27 -3.58 33.19
CA GLY A 252 -6.32 -2.18 33.58
C GLY A 252 -6.81 -2.06 35.01
N ASP A 253 -5.87 -2.09 35.96
CA ASP A 253 -6.01 -1.24 37.15
C ASP A 253 -5.11 -0.03 36.95
N CYS A 254 -5.76 1.13 36.88
CA CYS A 254 -5.11 2.42 36.70
C CYS A 254 -4.49 2.85 38.04
N ARG A 255 -3.48 2.11 38.51
CA ARG A 255 -2.63 2.47 39.66
C ARG A 255 -1.20 2.03 39.40
N LEU A 256 -0.47 2.91 38.71
CA LEU A 256 0.98 2.91 38.64
C LEU A 256 1.58 3.23 40.03
N SER A 257 1.64 2.25 40.91
CA SER A 257 2.63 2.20 41.99
C SER A 257 2.71 0.78 42.55
N GLN A 258 3.91 0.20 42.48
CA GLN A 258 4.32 -1.10 43.07
C GLN A 258 4.04 -2.36 42.25
N LEU A 259 4.85 -2.59 41.22
CA LEU A 259 5.26 -3.96 40.86
C LEU A 259 6.76 -3.98 40.53
N THR A 260 7.56 -4.15 41.58
CA THR A 260 8.95 -4.59 41.48
C THR A 260 8.98 -6.11 41.44
N HIS A 261 9.66 -6.68 40.43
CA HIS A 261 10.02 -8.10 40.25
C HIS A 261 9.04 -9.00 39.48
N ALA A 262 8.96 -8.81 38.16
CA ALA A 262 8.86 -9.91 37.20
C ALA A 262 9.46 -9.45 35.85
N HIS A 263 10.71 -9.85 35.61
CA HIS A 263 11.47 -9.55 34.40
C HIS A 263 11.00 -10.51 33.29
N PHE A 264 9.95 -10.15 32.56
CA PHE A 264 9.74 -10.64 31.19
C PHE A 264 10.00 -9.43 30.29
N THR A 265 11.12 -9.45 29.57
CA THR A 265 11.72 -8.28 28.93
C THR A 265 10.93 -7.82 27.71
N LEU A 266 9.88 -7.03 27.92
CA LEU A 266 9.35 -6.11 26.90
C LEU A 266 10.40 -5.07 26.46
N SER A 267 11.52 -4.98 27.20
CA SER A 267 12.67 -4.15 26.90
C SER A 267 13.55 -4.64 25.75
N SER A 268 13.37 -5.89 25.25
CA SER A 268 14.13 -6.43 24.13
C SER A 268 13.37 -6.51 22.80
N LEU A 269 12.06 -6.22 22.80
CA LEU A 269 11.23 -6.10 21.60
C LEU A 269 10.84 -4.62 21.43
N GLN A 270 11.35 -3.97 20.40
CA GLN A 270 11.05 -2.56 20.12
C GLN A 270 9.65 -2.43 19.49
N VAL A 271 8.60 -2.50 20.32
CA VAL A 271 7.20 -2.39 19.87
C VAL A 271 6.84 -0.92 19.59
N ARG A 272 6.07 -0.69 18.52
CA ARG A 272 5.43 0.61 18.23
C ARG A 272 3.93 0.51 18.46
N VAL A 273 3.35 1.52 19.10
CA VAL A 273 1.90 1.52 19.39
C VAL A 273 1.21 2.64 18.62
N PHE A 274 0.37 2.25 17.67
CA PHE A 274 -0.50 3.14 16.93
C PHE A 274 -1.88 3.16 17.56
N THR A 275 -2.46 4.35 17.71
CA THR A 275 -3.74 4.50 18.39
C THR A 275 -4.74 5.24 17.51
N TYR A 276 -5.89 4.62 17.26
CA TYR A 276 -6.99 5.17 16.48
C TYR A 276 -8.16 5.52 17.41
N LEU A 277 -8.44 6.80 17.58
CA LEU A 277 -9.62 7.25 18.33
C LEU A 277 -10.82 7.29 17.38
N ILE A 278 -11.84 6.49 17.66
CA ILE A 278 -13.00 6.32 16.78
C ILE A 278 -14.24 7.04 17.33
N GLY A 279 -14.85 7.85 16.47
CA GLY A 279 -16.09 8.56 16.74
C GLY A 279 -15.91 10.07 16.90
N ARG A 280 -17.02 10.80 17.00
CA ARG A 280 -17.00 12.28 17.03
C ARG A 280 -16.55 12.88 18.37
N GLU A 281 -16.57 12.09 19.43
CA GLU A 281 -16.21 12.54 20.77
C GLU A 281 -14.70 12.40 21.01
N MET A 282 -14.07 13.46 21.53
CA MET A 282 -12.63 13.51 21.81
C MET A 282 -12.29 13.44 23.31
N THR A 283 -13.21 12.93 24.13
CA THR A 283 -13.12 12.97 25.60
C THR A 283 -11.88 12.29 26.19
N PHE A 284 -11.26 11.35 25.45
CA PHE A 284 -10.06 10.61 25.89
C PHE A 284 -8.85 10.81 24.97
N ALA A 285 -8.87 11.82 24.09
CA ALA A 285 -7.82 12.04 23.09
C ALA A 285 -6.43 12.18 23.72
N ASP A 286 -6.30 12.90 24.84
CA ASP A 286 -5.00 13.14 25.48
C ASP A 286 -4.35 11.85 25.99
N ASN A 287 -5.12 10.95 26.60
CA ASN A 287 -4.61 9.68 27.11
C ASN A 287 -4.17 8.76 25.97
N VAL A 288 -4.99 8.66 24.93
CA VAL A 288 -4.72 7.82 23.76
C VAL A 288 -3.50 8.36 22.99
N LYS A 289 -3.40 9.68 22.84
CA LYS A 289 -2.23 10.36 22.26
C LYS A 289 -0.96 10.13 23.10
N TRP A 290 -1.07 10.17 24.42
CA TRP A 290 0.07 9.90 25.31
C TRP A 290 0.61 8.47 25.12
N ILE A 291 -0.26 7.48 24.95
CA ILE A 291 0.14 6.08 24.67
C ILE A 291 0.93 5.99 23.36
N ALA A 292 0.45 6.61 22.28
CA ALA A 292 1.17 6.60 21.00
C ALA A 292 2.54 7.29 21.10
N CYS A 293 2.60 8.47 21.72
CA CYS A 293 3.84 9.24 21.86
C CYS A 293 4.91 8.49 22.68
N ASN A 294 4.52 7.83 23.78
CA ASN A 294 5.46 7.11 24.64
C ASN A 294 6.04 5.85 23.95
N ASN A 295 5.33 5.30 22.98
CA ASN A 295 5.71 4.07 22.27
C ASN A 295 6.14 4.32 20.82
N LYS A 296 6.61 5.53 20.48
CA LYS A 296 7.14 5.87 19.13
C LYS A 296 6.19 5.53 17.98
N GLY A 297 4.87 5.60 18.21
CA GLY A 297 3.85 5.36 17.20
C GLY A 297 3.19 6.66 16.73
N TYR A 298 1.94 6.54 16.28
CA TYR A 298 1.16 7.66 15.76
C TYR A 298 -0.27 7.65 16.32
N TYR A 299 -0.82 8.84 16.52
CA TYR A 299 -2.18 9.04 16.98
C TYR A 299 -3.02 9.59 15.84
N THR A 300 -4.15 8.94 15.58
CA THR A 300 -5.09 9.39 14.56
C THR A 300 -6.51 9.41 15.09
N HIS A 301 -7.28 10.42 14.69
CA HIS A 301 -8.68 10.55 15.04
C HIS A 301 -9.54 10.30 13.80
N VAL A 302 -10.44 9.33 13.89
CA VAL A 302 -11.30 8.89 12.79
C VAL A 302 -12.76 9.12 13.18
N SER A 303 -13.37 10.10 12.54
CA SER A 303 -14.72 10.55 12.89
C SER A 303 -15.81 10.00 11.96
N THR A 304 -15.47 9.81 10.68
CA THR A 304 -16.37 9.30 9.64
C THR A 304 -15.75 8.12 8.88
N LEU A 305 -16.56 7.46 8.05
CA LEU A 305 -16.11 6.37 7.18
C LEU A 305 -15.18 6.87 6.07
N ALA A 306 -15.44 8.08 5.54
CA ALA A 306 -14.65 8.67 4.48
C ALA A 306 -13.23 9.05 4.95
N ASP A 307 -13.09 9.42 6.23
CA ASP A 307 -11.80 9.80 6.81
C ASP A 307 -10.87 8.59 7.01
N VAL A 308 -11.38 7.35 6.96
CA VAL A 308 -10.62 6.15 7.33
C VAL A 308 -9.40 5.95 6.43
N GLN A 309 -9.60 6.06 5.11
CA GLN A 309 -8.56 5.73 4.14
C GLN A 309 -7.31 6.61 4.31
N GLU A 310 -7.49 7.93 4.33
CA GLU A 310 -6.37 8.88 4.45
C GLU A 310 -5.65 8.73 5.80
N ASN A 311 -6.42 8.58 6.88
CA ASN A 311 -5.90 8.49 8.24
C ASN A 311 -5.16 7.19 8.55
N VAL A 312 -5.52 6.09 7.90
CA VAL A 312 -4.80 4.83 8.03
C VAL A 312 -3.45 4.93 7.34
N MET A 313 -3.39 5.49 6.12
CA MET A 313 -2.13 5.52 5.35
C MET A 313 -0.97 6.26 6.03
N GLU A 314 -1.25 7.20 6.94
CA GLU A 314 -0.25 7.91 7.74
C GLU A 314 0.70 7.01 8.55
N TYR A 315 0.26 5.80 8.95
CA TYR A 315 1.14 4.91 9.71
C TYR A 315 2.34 4.44 8.87
N LEU A 316 2.20 4.34 7.54
CA LEU A 316 3.27 3.96 6.62
C LEU A 316 4.44 4.94 6.69
N HIS A 317 4.15 6.25 6.79
CA HIS A 317 5.17 7.29 6.95
C HIS A 317 5.98 7.16 8.24
N VAL A 318 5.39 6.59 9.31
CA VAL A 318 6.09 6.38 10.58
C VAL A 318 6.96 5.12 10.54
N LEU A 319 6.52 4.10 9.79
CA LEU A 319 7.27 2.87 9.57
C LEU A 319 8.44 3.04 8.60
N SER A 320 8.35 3.97 7.64
CA SER A 320 9.43 4.23 6.68
C SER A 320 10.62 4.98 7.29
N ARG A 321 10.45 5.74 8.38
CA ARG A 321 11.50 6.60 8.97
C ARG A 321 12.84 5.90 9.23
N PRO A 322 12.91 4.68 9.81
CA PRO A 322 14.18 4.00 10.02
C PRO A 322 14.90 3.65 8.71
N MET A 323 14.15 3.29 7.66
CA MET A 323 14.71 3.00 6.34
C MET A 323 15.33 4.27 5.74
N VAL A 324 14.63 5.40 5.89
CA VAL A 324 15.13 6.71 5.45
C VAL A 324 16.43 7.09 6.17
N ILE A 325 16.48 6.93 7.49
CA ILE A 325 17.65 7.30 8.31
C ILE A 325 18.86 6.41 7.97
N ASN A 326 18.62 5.12 7.76
CA ASN A 326 19.67 4.18 7.39
C ASN A 326 20.13 4.34 5.92
N HIS A 327 19.44 5.18 5.13
CA HIS A 327 19.65 5.32 3.68
C HIS A 327 19.61 3.96 2.98
N ASP A 328 18.66 3.13 3.40
CA ASP A 328 18.51 1.79 2.88
C ASP A 328 17.54 1.80 1.70
N HIS A 329 18.08 1.55 0.51
CA HIS A 329 17.34 1.54 -0.74
C HIS A 329 17.13 0.11 -1.20
N ASP A 330 16.29 -0.62 -0.48
CA ASP A 330 15.92 -1.97 -0.88
C ASP A 330 15.03 -1.93 -2.12
N ILE A 331 15.48 -2.58 -3.19
CA ILE A 331 14.68 -2.82 -4.38
C ILE A 331 13.79 -4.02 -4.11
N ILE A 332 12.49 -3.83 -4.26
CA ILE A 332 11.51 -4.89 -4.10
C ILE A 332 10.92 -5.32 -5.44
N TRP A 333 10.57 -6.60 -5.54
CA TRP A 333 9.77 -7.15 -6.63
C TRP A 333 8.41 -7.51 -6.09
N THR A 334 7.36 -6.99 -6.73
CA THR A 334 6.00 -7.38 -6.36
C THR A 334 5.62 -8.72 -6.95
N GLU A 335 4.63 -9.32 -6.32
CA GLU A 335 3.87 -10.43 -6.85
C GLU A 335 3.24 -10.12 -8.22
N ALA A 336 2.80 -11.17 -8.91
CA ALA A 336 2.16 -11.02 -10.20
C ALA A 336 0.78 -10.36 -10.01
N TYR A 337 0.54 -9.24 -10.69
CA TYR A 337 -0.76 -8.58 -10.70
C TYR A 337 -1.18 -8.20 -12.11
N MET A 338 -2.47 -7.85 -12.26
CA MET A 338 -2.98 -7.22 -13.47
C MET A 338 -3.29 -5.76 -13.16
N ASP A 339 -2.77 -4.86 -13.98
CA ASP A 339 -3.06 -3.44 -13.81
C ASP A 339 -4.51 -3.14 -14.24
N SER A 340 -5.37 -2.85 -13.26
CA SER A 340 -6.78 -2.54 -13.47
C SER A 340 -7.03 -1.21 -14.20
N VAL A 341 -6.05 -0.30 -14.22
CA VAL A 341 -6.20 1.06 -14.75
C VAL A 341 -6.33 1.11 -16.26
N LEU A 342 -5.69 0.17 -16.95
CA LEU A 342 -5.46 0.27 -18.39
C LEU A 342 -6.50 -0.49 -19.22
N PHE A 343 -7.37 -1.29 -18.60
CA PHE A 343 -8.23 -2.24 -19.31
C PHE A 343 -9.72 -2.04 -19.04
N ASN A 344 -10.28 -0.94 -19.55
CA ASN A 344 -11.75 -0.85 -19.77
C ASN A 344 -12.22 -1.63 -21.00
N THR A 345 -11.30 -2.18 -21.81
CA THR A 345 -11.64 -2.96 -23.01
C THR A 345 -11.49 -4.47 -22.77
N GLN A 346 -12.60 -5.19 -22.94
CA GLN A 346 -12.74 -6.65 -22.70
C GLN A 346 -11.80 -7.56 -23.51
N ALA A 347 -10.98 -7.03 -24.43
CA ALA A 347 -10.23 -7.85 -25.39
C ALA A 347 -8.72 -7.99 -25.12
N GLN A 348 -8.15 -7.33 -24.10
CA GLN A 348 -6.69 -7.34 -23.85
C GLN A 348 -6.28 -7.68 -22.40
N SER A 349 -7.24 -8.16 -21.61
CA SER A 349 -7.23 -8.49 -20.17
C SER A 349 -6.28 -9.62 -19.68
N LEU A 350 -5.12 -9.87 -20.30
CA LEU A 350 -4.33 -11.10 -20.00
C LEU A 350 -2.82 -10.90 -19.79
N LEU A 351 -2.33 -9.66 -19.58
CA LEU A 351 -0.92 -9.48 -19.21
C LEU A 351 -0.77 -9.38 -17.71
N LEU A 352 -0.30 -10.48 -17.12
CA LEU A 352 0.28 -10.47 -15.79
C LEU A 352 1.63 -9.73 -15.84
N MET A 353 1.82 -8.84 -14.87
CA MET A 353 2.97 -7.98 -14.74
C MET A 353 3.55 -8.12 -13.33
N THR A 354 4.82 -7.78 -13.18
CA THR A 354 5.48 -7.62 -11.89
C THR A 354 6.19 -6.28 -11.91
N SER A 355 6.22 -5.58 -10.78
CA SER A 355 6.86 -4.28 -10.66
C SER A 355 8.16 -4.40 -9.89
N VAL A 356 9.13 -3.60 -10.32
CA VAL A 356 10.32 -3.29 -9.54
C VAL A 356 10.10 -1.93 -8.90
N ALA A 357 9.92 -1.90 -7.58
CA ALA A 357 9.66 -0.67 -6.85
C ALA A 357 10.83 -0.32 -5.91
N MET A 358 11.06 0.98 -5.73
CA MET A 358 12.10 1.53 -4.88
C MET A 358 11.59 2.81 -4.20
N PRO A 359 11.78 2.95 -2.88
CA PRO A 359 11.35 4.15 -2.17
C PRO A 359 12.26 5.34 -2.51
N VAL A 360 11.68 6.54 -2.44
CA VAL A 360 12.37 7.82 -2.69
C VAL A 360 12.33 8.66 -1.43
N PHE A 361 13.49 9.10 -0.97
CA PHE A 361 13.62 9.82 0.29
C PHE A 361 14.11 11.26 0.10
N SER A 362 13.68 12.16 0.98
CA SER A 362 14.21 13.53 0.95
C SER A 362 15.64 13.58 1.51
N LYS A 363 16.58 14.10 0.72
CA LYS A 363 17.99 14.32 1.12
C LYS A 363 18.23 15.67 1.79
N LYS A 364 17.20 16.50 1.98
CA LYS A 364 17.34 17.85 2.55
C LYS A 364 17.83 17.77 4.00
N LYS A 365 18.85 18.56 4.33
CA LYS A 365 19.47 18.53 5.68
C LYS A 365 18.49 18.74 6.83
N GLU A 366 17.46 19.54 6.59
CA GLU A 366 16.42 19.88 7.56
C GLU A 366 15.46 18.71 7.82
N THR A 367 15.21 17.88 6.81
CA THR A 367 14.25 16.76 6.85
C THR A 367 14.89 15.41 7.14
N LEU A 368 16.23 15.31 7.07
CA LEU A 368 16.99 14.08 7.39
C LEU A 368 16.63 13.47 8.75
N SER A 369 16.40 14.29 9.77
CA SER A 369 16.04 13.80 11.11
C SER A 369 14.58 13.33 11.23
N HIS A 370 13.71 13.81 10.35
CA HIS A 370 12.29 13.46 10.31
C HIS A 370 12.04 12.19 9.49
N GLY A 371 12.94 11.86 8.56
CA GLY A 371 12.86 10.66 7.73
C GLY A 371 11.68 10.69 6.77
N ILE A 372 11.63 11.70 5.89
CA ILE A 372 10.49 11.94 4.99
C ILE A 372 10.57 11.06 3.75
N LEU A 373 9.50 10.30 3.50
CA LEU A 373 9.24 9.59 2.26
C LEU A 373 8.58 10.54 1.25
N LEU A 374 9.25 10.78 0.12
CA LEU A 374 8.70 11.60 -0.98
C LEU A 374 7.72 10.80 -1.84
N GLY A 375 7.92 9.49 -1.92
CA GLY A 375 7.13 8.60 -2.74
C GLY A 375 7.85 7.30 -3.05
N VAL A 376 7.35 6.59 -4.05
CA VAL A 376 7.90 5.34 -4.56
C VAL A 376 7.96 5.43 -6.08
N VAL A 377 9.11 5.11 -6.64
CA VAL A 377 9.26 4.89 -8.08
C VAL A 377 9.08 3.42 -8.39
N GLY A 378 8.49 3.13 -9.54
CA GLY A 378 8.31 1.77 -9.99
C GLY A 378 8.45 1.63 -11.50
N THR A 379 8.81 0.42 -11.92
CA THR A 379 8.83 0.05 -13.34
C THR A 379 8.25 -1.34 -13.51
N ASP A 380 7.32 -1.47 -14.46
CA ASP A 380 6.62 -2.71 -14.74
C ASP A 380 7.32 -3.53 -15.82
N VAL A 381 7.39 -4.83 -15.54
CA VAL A 381 7.90 -5.84 -16.46
C VAL A 381 6.78 -6.84 -16.72
N ALA A 382 6.37 -6.95 -17.98
CA ALA A 382 5.44 -8.00 -18.38
C ALA A 382 6.08 -9.37 -18.17
N LEU A 383 5.39 -10.29 -17.48
CA LEU A 383 5.91 -11.62 -17.21
C LEU A 383 6.21 -12.41 -18.49
N ARG A 384 5.52 -12.08 -19.58
CA ARG A 384 5.81 -12.63 -20.92
C ARG A 384 7.26 -12.40 -21.35
N GLU A 385 7.83 -11.23 -21.03
CA GLU A 385 9.23 -10.91 -21.37
C GLU A 385 10.21 -11.72 -20.54
N LEU A 386 9.91 -11.96 -19.26
CA LEU A 386 10.72 -12.87 -18.43
C LEU A 386 10.67 -14.31 -18.96
N MET A 387 9.50 -14.78 -19.36
CA MET A 387 9.32 -16.13 -19.91
C MET A 387 9.99 -16.33 -21.28
N ARG A 388 10.34 -15.25 -22.02
CA ARG A 388 11.13 -15.36 -23.26
C ARG A 388 12.55 -15.87 -23.01
N LEU A 389 13.08 -15.72 -21.78
CA LEU A 389 14.39 -16.26 -21.40
C LEU A 389 14.41 -17.79 -21.37
N ALA A 390 13.26 -18.43 -21.15
CA ALA A 390 13.09 -19.87 -21.13
C ALA A 390 12.13 -20.35 -22.24
N PRO A 391 12.57 -20.32 -23.51
CA PRO A 391 11.69 -20.62 -24.63
C PRO A 391 11.28 -22.09 -24.68
N ARG A 392 9.97 -22.35 -24.78
CA ARG A 392 9.38 -23.69 -24.83
C ARG A 392 9.98 -24.60 -25.93
N TYR A 393 10.34 -24.03 -27.08
CA TYR A 393 10.89 -24.81 -28.20
C TYR A 393 12.26 -25.44 -27.88
N LYS A 394 13.00 -24.95 -26.88
CA LYS A 394 14.27 -25.56 -26.43
C LYS A 394 14.07 -26.64 -25.36
N LEU A 395 12.94 -26.62 -24.64
CA LEU A 395 12.64 -27.50 -23.50
C LEU A 395 11.96 -28.81 -23.93
N GLY A 396 11.35 -28.84 -25.11
CA GLY A 396 10.58 -29.97 -25.62
C GLY A 396 9.10 -29.91 -25.22
N VAL A 397 8.29 -30.84 -25.72
CA VAL A 397 6.80 -30.77 -25.66
C VAL A 397 6.25 -30.82 -24.23
N HIS A 398 6.94 -31.50 -23.31
CA HIS A 398 6.52 -31.62 -21.91
C HIS A 398 7.31 -30.69 -20.97
N GLY A 399 8.35 -30.03 -21.47
CA GLY A 399 9.19 -29.15 -20.66
C GLY A 399 8.57 -27.74 -20.58
N TYR A 400 8.37 -27.24 -19.37
CA TYR A 400 7.98 -25.86 -19.12
C TYR A 400 8.88 -25.24 -18.06
N ALA A 401 9.01 -23.92 -18.14
CA ALA A 401 9.59 -23.13 -17.06
C ALA A 401 8.45 -22.51 -16.25
N TYR A 402 8.71 -22.30 -14.97
CA TYR A 402 7.82 -21.59 -14.07
C TYR A 402 8.66 -20.68 -13.17
N LEU A 403 8.05 -19.61 -12.67
CA LEU A 403 8.69 -18.64 -11.78
C LEU A 403 8.01 -18.70 -10.42
N ILE A 404 8.81 -18.71 -9.35
CA ILE A 404 8.34 -18.76 -7.97
C ILE A 404 8.98 -17.66 -7.13
N THR A 405 8.24 -17.17 -6.14
CA THR A 405 8.76 -16.29 -5.10
C THR A 405 9.45 -17.08 -3.99
N ASN A 406 10.14 -16.38 -3.10
CA ASN A 406 10.69 -16.95 -1.85
C ASN A 406 9.62 -17.49 -0.90
N ASN A 407 8.39 -17.00 -1.01
CA ASN A 407 7.24 -17.47 -0.23
C ASN A 407 6.53 -18.67 -0.85
N GLY A 408 6.98 -19.14 -2.03
CA GLY A 408 6.40 -20.28 -2.73
C GLY A 408 5.23 -19.94 -3.65
N TYR A 409 4.90 -18.66 -3.83
CA TYR A 409 3.88 -18.22 -4.79
C TYR A 409 4.39 -18.32 -6.22
N ILE A 410 3.50 -18.70 -7.12
CA ILE A 410 3.80 -18.87 -8.54
C ILE A 410 3.61 -17.53 -9.24
N LEU A 411 4.71 -16.92 -9.70
CA LEU A 411 4.65 -15.72 -10.54
C LEU A 411 4.19 -16.05 -11.95
N SER A 412 4.69 -17.14 -12.54
CA SER A 412 4.33 -17.55 -13.90
C SER A 412 4.31 -19.05 -14.04
N HIS A 413 3.21 -19.59 -14.56
CA HIS A 413 3.04 -21.02 -14.88
C HIS A 413 2.13 -21.18 -16.11
N PRO A 414 2.29 -22.22 -16.95
CA PRO A 414 1.42 -22.46 -18.11
C PRO A 414 -0.07 -22.57 -17.78
N ASP A 415 -0.39 -23.14 -16.61
CA ASP A 415 -1.76 -23.30 -16.12
C ASP A 415 -2.23 -22.12 -15.26
N LEU A 416 -1.39 -21.09 -15.06
CA LEU A 416 -1.75 -19.90 -14.31
C LEU A 416 -2.86 -19.15 -15.07
N ARG A 417 -4.02 -19.02 -14.45
CA ARG A 417 -5.16 -18.29 -15.00
C ARG A 417 -5.47 -17.08 -14.12
N PRO A 418 -5.69 -15.90 -14.71
CA PRO A 418 -6.16 -14.76 -13.94
C PRO A 418 -7.62 -15.00 -13.52
N LEU A 419 -7.85 -15.19 -12.22
CA LEU A 419 -9.17 -15.24 -11.59
C LEU A 419 -9.69 -13.81 -11.33
N VAL A 420 -10.39 -13.21 -12.30
CA VAL A 420 -11.01 -11.89 -12.07
C VAL A 420 -12.16 -12.06 -11.08
N GLN A 421 -11.87 -11.96 -9.78
CA GLN A 421 -12.87 -11.68 -8.77
C GLN A 421 -12.98 -10.16 -8.68
N THR A 422 -14.20 -9.66 -8.90
CA THR A 422 -14.54 -8.25 -8.73
C THR A 422 -14.09 -7.79 -7.35
N GLU A 423 -13.17 -6.82 -7.35
CA GLU A 423 -12.47 -6.21 -6.21
C GLU A 423 -11.32 -7.04 -5.60
N ILE A 424 -10.10 -6.57 -5.93
CA ILE A 424 -8.82 -6.75 -5.20
C ILE A 424 -8.07 -8.08 -5.49
N LEU A 425 -6.94 -7.92 -6.19
CA LEU A 425 -5.79 -8.83 -6.37
C LEU A 425 -6.05 -10.29 -6.74
N LEU A 426 -5.49 -10.64 -7.90
CA LEU A 426 -5.42 -12.00 -8.42
C LEU A 426 -4.35 -12.80 -7.69
N HIS A 427 -4.72 -13.87 -7.00
CA HIS A 427 -3.84 -15.04 -6.86
C HIS A 427 -4.56 -16.31 -7.29
N SER A 428 -3.74 -17.26 -7.71
CA SER A 428 -4.12 -18.42 -8.51
C SER A 428 -4.31 -19.67 -7.67
N ASP A 429 -5.47 -20.30 -7.82
CA ASP A 429 -5.60 -21.74 -7.57
C ASP A 429 -4.93 -22.54 -8.69
N LEU A 430 -4.24 -23.62 -8.31
CA LEU A 430 -3.61 -24.60 -9.21
C LEU A 430 -4.63 -25.60 -9.75
#